data_AF-A0A645CZY1-F1
#
_entry.id   AF-A0A645CZY1-F1
#
_cell.length_a   1.000
_cell.length_b   1.000
_cell.length_c   1.000
_cell.angle_alpha   90.00
_cell.angle_beta   90.00
_cell.angle_gamma   90.00
#
_symmetry.space_group_name_H-M   'P 1'
#
loop_
_entity.id
_entity.type
_entity.pdbx_description
1 polymer ?
#
loop_
_entity_poly.entity_id
_entity_poly.type
_entity_poly.pdbx_seq_one_letter_code
_entity_poly.pdbx_strand_id
1 'polypeptide(L)'
;MLQLLDHPQNDIYLHIDSSAKGWDAAALQTSVRQGTLTVLSKFRPAWGSEALVDATLLLLATATETPHAYYHLLSGMDLPLRSQDEIHAFFAKAEQAEFVDFKTETVSTDLLRDRLQTYHFMQSARQRYPLVRKLDDLSLRLQSLLQVNRRKCCTVRFQKGSQWFSITQAFAEYCLAHAAEYRRYFRFSKCSDELFIQTLLQNSPFLANRFSREYDDEHATMRFIDWDRGTSSSPYVFRSEDYDRILQSGMLFARKFDERVDAEIIRRIAQSVSNR
;
A
#
# COMPACT_ATOMS: atom_id res chain seq x y z
N MET A 1 10.05 13.82 -1.96
CA MET A 1 8.86 13.09 -2.43
C MET A 1 7.76 14.05 -2.88
N LEU A 2 7.12 14.83 -1.99
CA LEU A 2 6.00 15.72 -2.36
C LEU A 2 6.31 16.64 -3.54
N GLN A 3 7.47 17.30 -3.53
CA GLN A 3 7.95 18.13 -4.65
C GLN A 3 8.08 17.37 -5.99
N LEU A 4 8.34 16.06 -5.97
CA LEU A 4 8.45 15.24 -7.19
C LEU A 4 7.07 14.78 -7.70
N LEU A 5 6.04 14.88 -6.86
CA LEU A 5 4.64 14.59 -7.19
C LEU A 5 3.84 15.87 -7.50
N ASP A 6 4.40 17.04 -7.20
CA ASP A 6 3.75 18.34 -7.39
C ASP A 6 3.55 18.61 -8.88
N HIS A 7 2.28 18.64 -9.29
CA HIS A 7 1.86 18.82 -10.67
C HIS A 7 0.43 19.40 -10.69
N PRO A 8 0.04 20.27 -11.65
CA PRO A 8 -1.27 20.91 -11.65
C PRO A 8 -2.45 19.95 -11.78
N GLN A 9 -2.20 18.72 -12.25
CA GLN A 9 -3.22 17.68 -12.42
C GLN A 9 -3.24 16.66 -11.25
N ASN A 10 -2.44 16.88 -10.21
CA ASN A 10 -2.36 16.00 -9.06
C ASN A 10 -2.99 16.61 -7.81
N ASP A 11 -3.85 15.81 -7.17
CA ASP A 11 -4.32 16.05 -5.81
C ASP A 11 -3.64 15.06 -4.86
N ILE A 12 -2.92 15.59 -3.86
CA ILE A 12 -2.12 14.79 -2.93
C ILE A 12 -2.84 14.72 -1.59
N TYR A 13 -3.18 13.50 -1.18
CA TYR A 13 -3.77 13.21 0.12
C TYR A 13 -2.74 12.53 0.99
N LEU A 14 -2.28 13.24 2.03
CA LEU A 14 -1.20 12.79 2.89
C LEU A 14 -1.74 12.39 4.25
N HIS A 15 -1.67 11.11 4.59
CA HIS A 15 -1.89 10.65 5.96
C HIS A 15 -0.57 10.65 6.74
N ILE A 16 -0.55 11.36 7.86
CA ILE A 16 0.53 11.34 8.84
C ILE A 16 0.05 10.55 10.05
N ASP A 17 0.84 9.57 10.50
CA ASP A 17 0.57 8.81 11.72
C ASP A 17 0.26 9.76 12.89
N SER A 18 -0.86 9.55 13.59
CA SER A 18 -1.34 10.45 14.66
C SER A 18 -0.43 10.51 15.89
N SER A 19 0.56 9.63 15.97
CA SER A 19 1.60 9.64 16.99
C SER A 19 2.94 10.24 16.50
N ALA A 20 3.05 10.61 15.22
CA ALA A 20 4.23 11.27 14.67
C ALA A 20 4.42 12.64 15.30
N LYS A 21 5.69 13.02 15.53
CA LYS A 21 6.09 14.28 16.14
C LYS A 21 7.06 15.01 15.23
N GLY A 22 7.12 16.34 15.36
CA GLY A 22 8.12 17.16 14.69
C GLY A 22 7.89 17.37 13.19
N TRP A 23 6.65 17.16 12.70
CA TRP A 23 6.27 17.56 11.35
C TRP A 23 5.62 18.95 11.39
N ASP A 24 5.83 19.72 10.32
CA ASP A 24 5.31 21.07 10.17
C ASP A 24 4.34 21.13 8.98
N ALA A 25 3.07 21.41 9.29
CA ALA A 25 2.01 21.54 8.29
C ALA A 25 2.30 22.65 7.28
N ALA A 26 2.87 23.79 7.72
CA ALA A 26 3.19 24.89 6.83
C ALA A 26 4.32 24.50 5.88
N ALA A 27 5.38 23.87 6.39
CA ALA A 27 6.47 23.37 5.55
C ALA A 27 5.96 22.38 4.49
N LEU A 28 5.08 21.43 4.88
CA LEU A 28 4.46 20.50 3.94
C LEU A 28 3.64 21.22 2.87
N GLN A 29 2.81 22.18 3.26
CA GLN A 29 2.01 22.96 2.30
C GLN A 29 2.90 23.74 1.33
N THR A 30 4.01 24.33 1.78
CA THR A 30 4.93 25.05 0.88
C THR A 30 5.70 24.14 -0.10
N SER A 31 5.68 22.82 0.13
CA SER A 31 6.35 21.82 -0.72
C SER A 31 5.53 21.41 -1.94
N VAL A 32 4.24 21.77 -1.98
CA VAL A 32 3.31 21.51 -3.10
C VAL A 32 2.75 22.87 -3.53
N ARG A 33 3.13 23.34 -4.71
CA ARG A 33 2.81 24.69 -5.21
C ARG A 33 1.88 24.67 -6.43
N GLN A 34 1.87 23.58 -7.17
CA GLN A 34 1.12 23.47 -8.43
C GLN A 34 -0.14 22.63 -8.24
N GLY A 35 -0.03 21.49 -7.56
CA GLY A 35 -1.15 20.63 -7.20
C GLY A 35 -1.81 21.04 -5.88
N THR A 36 -2.69 20.18 -5.37
CA THR A 36 -3.28 20.37 -4.05
C THR A 36 -2.70 19.40 -3.02
N LEU A 37 -2.71 19.80 -1.74
CA LEU A 37 -2.28 18.96 -0.63
C LEU A 37 -3.30 19.00 0.52
N THR A 38 -3.90 17.85 0.79
CA THR A 38 -4.77 17.63 1.95
C THR A 38 -4.06 16.74 2.95
N VAL A 39 -3.81 17.26 4.17
CA VAL A 39 -3.13 16.52 5.24
C VAL A 39 -4.13 15.97 6.24
N LEU A 40 -4.03 14.68 6.54
CA LEU A 40 -4.89 13.93 7.47
C LEU A 40 -4.04 13.27 8.55
N SER A 41 -4.53 13.19 9.79
CA SER A 41 -3.82 12.52 10.88
C SER A 41 -4.76 11.89 11.90
N LYS A 42 -5.57 10.91 11.44
CA LYS A 42 -6.60 10.27 12.27
C LYS A 42 -6.18 8.94 12.89
N PHE A 43 -5.29 8.21 12.23
CA PHE A 43 -4.97 6.84 12.60
C PHE A 43 -3.50 6.69 12.98
N ARG A 44 -3.23 5.65 13.75
CA ARG A 44 -1.87 5.21 14.10
C ARG A 44 -1.59 3.87 13.42
N PRO A 45 -1.25 3.87 12.12
CA PRO A 45 -0.99 2.65 11.38
C PRO A 45 0.22 1.92 11.98
N ALA A 46 -0.04 0.75 12.58
CA ALA A 46 1.01 -0.14 13.05
C ALA A 46 1.28 -1.21 12.00
N TRP A 47 2.54 -1.64 11.88
CA TRP A 47 2.92 -2.61 10.85
C TRP A 47 2.16 -3.93 10.99
N GLY A 48 1.57 -4.37 9.87
CA GLY A 48 0.76 -5.57 9.81
C GLY A 48 -0.54 -5.51 10.62
N SER A 49 -1.00 -4.32 11.02
CA SER A 49 -2.29 -4.15 11.66
C SER A 49 -3.33 -3.64 10.68
N GLU A 50 -4.61 -3.90 10.99
CA GLU A 50 -5.73 -3.43 10.20
C GLU A 50 -5.85 -1.90 10.08
N ALA A 51 -5.14 -1.14 10.94
CA ALA A 51 -5.13 0.31 10.89
C ALA A 51 -4.51 0.85 9.58
N LEU A 52 -3.69 0.05 8.88
CA LEU A 52 -3.22 0.39 7.53
C LEU A 52 -4.37 0.38 6.52
N VAL A 53 -5.30 -0.56 6.64
CA VAL A 53 -6.53 -0.60 5.82
C VAL A 53 -7.41 0.59 6.16
N ASP A 54 -7.57 0.92 7.44
CA ASP A 54 -8.36 2.09 7.86
C ASP A 54 -7.77 3.41 7.32
N ALA A 55 -6.45 3.58 7.37
CA ALA A 55 -5.78 4.73 6.78
C ALA A 55 -5.95 4.80 5.26
N THR A 56 -5.84 3.65 4.58
CA THR A 56 -6.04 3.56 3.12
C THR A 56 -7.47 3.92 2.73
N LEU A 57 -8.47 3.40 3.45
CA LEU A 57 -9.88 3.70 3.19
C LEU A 57 -10.23 5.17 3.47
N LEU A 58 -9.63 5.77 4.51
CA LEU A 58 -9.80 7.20 4.76
C LEU A 58 -9.19 8.04 3.62
N LEU A 59 -8.00 7.69 3.15
CA LEU A 59 -7.37 8.38 2.02
C LEU A 59 -8.22 8.25 0.75
N LEU A 60 -8.68 7.05 0.43
CA LEU A 60 -9.58 6.83 -0.72
C LEU A 60 -10.88 7.63 -0.56
N ALA A 61 -11.53 7.57 0.60
CA ALA A 61 -12.78 8.28 0.85
C ALA A 61 -12.64 9.79 0.62
N THR A 62 -11.58 10.40 1.16
CA THR A 62 -11.31 11.83 0.96
C THR A 62 -10.92 12.13 -0.48
N ALA A 63 -10.11 11.28 -1.11
CA ALA A 63 -9.66 11.50 -2.48
C ALA A 63 -10.76 11.28 -3.53
N THR A 64 -11.79 10.50 -3.23
CA THR A 64 -12.94 10.30 -4.14
C THR A 64 -13.98 11.41 -4.07
N GLU A 65 -13.86 12.38 -3.16
CA GLU A 65 -14.70 13.59 -3.15
C GLU A 65 -14.51 14.42 -4.44
N THR A 66 -13.35 14.29 -5.07
CA THR A 66 -13.00 14.83 -6.38
C THR A 66 -12.65 13.69 -7.35
N PRO A 67 -13.26 13.61 -8.55
CA PRO A 67 -12.96 12.51 -9.47
C PRO A 67 -11.53 12.54 -10.01
N HIS A 68 -10.85 11.38 -10.01
CA HIS A 68 -9.52 11.20 -10.60
C HIS A 68 -9.48 9.97 -11.51
N ALA A 69 -8.68 10.02 -12.58
CA ALA A 69 -8.49 8.86 -13.45
C ALA A 69 -7.86 7.68 -12.68
N TYR A 70 -6.91 7.98 -11.80
CA TYR A 70 -6.17 6.99 -11.03
C TYR A 70 -5.88 7.44 -9.60
N TYR A 71 -5.86 6.46 -8.70
CA TYR A 71 -5.53 6.58 -7.29
C TYR A 71 -4.26 5.76 -7.03
N HIS A 72 -3.15 6.42 -6.70
CA HIS A 72 -1.87 5.77 -6.42
C HIS A 72 -1.63 5.73 -4.92
N LEU A 73 -1.54 4.53 -4.32
CA LEU A 73 -1.10 4.40 -2.93
C LEU A 73 0.44 4.41 -2.88
N LEU A 74 1.00 5.31 -2.07
CA LEU A 74 2.43 5.50 -1.84
C LEU A 74 2.69 5.72 -0.33
N SER A 75 3.94 5.55 0.11
CA SER A 75 4.42 5.95 1.44
C SER A 75 5.61 6.89 1.33
N GLY A 76 6.00 7.51 2.45
CA GLY A 76 7.16 8.40 2.52
C GLY A 76 8.52 7.76 2.17
N MET A 77 8.57 6.45 1.90
CA MET A 77 9.79 5.75 1.43
C MET A 77 9.74 5.42 -0.07
N ASP A 78 8.73 5.91 -0.79
CA ASP A 78 8.61 5.81 -2.24
C ASP A 78 9.18 7.04 -2.95
N LEU A 79 9.72 6.82 -4.14
CA LEU A 79 10.01 7.90 -5.09
C LEU A 79 9.46 7.55 -6.47
N PRO A 80 8.94 8.54 -7.23
CA PRO A 80 8.73 8.36 -8.65
C PRO A 80 10.08 8.19 -9.35
N LEU A 81 10.10 7.39 -10.41
CA LEU A 81 11.25 7.17 -11.30
C LEU A 81 11.09 7.87 -12.66
N ARG A 82 9.92 8.47 -12.88
CA ARG A 82 9.48 9.13 -14.11
C ARG A 82 8.89 10.50 -13.76
N SER A 83 8.92 11.43 -14.71
CA SER A 83 8.27 12.74 -14.52
C SER A 83 6.75 12.56 -14.39
N GLN A 84 6.06 13.56 -13.83
CA GLN A 84 4.60 13.49 -13.70
C GLN A 84 3.92 13.43 -15.07
N ASP A 85 4.46 14.13 -16.08
CA ASP A 85 3.98 14.02 -17.46
C ASP A 85 4.12 12.61 -18.04
N GLU A 86 5.26 11.93 -17.81
CA GLU A 86 5.46 10.55 -18.23
C GLU A 86 4.47 9.60 -17.52
N ILE A 87 4.22 9.81 -16.22
CA ILE A 87 3.27 9.01 -15.43
C ILE A 87 1.84 9.24 -15.92
N HIS A 88 1.41 10.49 -16.12
CA HIS A 88 0.10 10.81 -16.69
C HIS A 88 -0.07 10.20 -18.09
N ALA A 89 0.95 10.31 -18.95
CA ALA A 89 0.92 9.74 -20.30
C ALA A 89 0.84 8.21 -20.29
N PHE A 90 1.46 7.54 -19.32
CA PHE A 90 1.33 6.10 -19.13
C PHE A 90 -0.10 5.71 -18.75
N PHE A 91 -0.66 6.35 -17.72
CA PHE A 91 -2.00 6.01 -17.22
C PHE A 91 -3.13 6.43 -18.16
N ALA A 92 -2.93 7.47 -18.97
CA ALA A 92 -3.86 7.85 -20.04
C ALA A 92 -3.99 6.75 -21.12
N LYS A 93 -2.95 5.93 -21.33
CA LYS A 93 -2.97 4.81 -22.29
C LYS A 93 -3.46 3.51 -21.67
N ALA A 94 -3.37 3.37 -20.35
CA ALA A 94 -3.75 2.18 -19.61
C ALA A 94 -5.22 2.19 -19.16
N GLU A 95 -6.10 2.87 -19.93
CA GLU A 95 -7.45 3.22 -19.49
C GLU A 95 -8.22 2.04 -18.87
N GLN A 96 -8.85 2.29 -17.71
CA GLN A 96 -9.60 1.32 -16.91
C GLN A 96 -8.80 0.18 -16.26
N ALA A 97 -7.49 0.06 -16.49
CA ALA A 97 -6.70 -1.05 -15.95
C ALA A 97 -6.47 -0.90 -14.44
N GLU A 98 -6.66 -1.98 -13.69
CA GLU A 98 -6.40 -2.05 -12.24
C GLU A 98 -5.01 -2.63 -11.98
N PHE A 99 -4.08 -1.80 -11.52
CA PHE A 99 -2.70 -2.19 -11.20
C PHE A 99 -2.64 -2.70 -9.75
N VAL A 100 -3.07 -3.94 -9.59
CA VAL A 100 -3.10 -4.68 -8.32
C VAL A 100 -2.39 -6.03 -8.50
N ASP A 101 -1.36 -6.24 -7.70
CA ASP A 101 -0.57 -7.48 -7.68
C ASP A 101 -1.36 -8.63 -7.04
N PHE A 102 -1.34 -9.80 -7.68
CA PHE A 102 -1.75 -11.08 -7.11
C PHE A 102 -0.54 -12.02 -7.07
N LYS A 103 -0.13 -12.46 -5.88
CA LYS A 103 1.06 -13.30 -5.70
C LYS A 103 0.89 -14.76 -6.13
N THR A 104 -0.32 -15.27 -6.07
CA THR A 104 -0.60 -16.69 -6.33
C THR A 104 -2.00 -16.82 -6.89
N GLU A 105 -2.26 -17.86 -7.69
CA GLU A 105 -3.60 -18.19 -8.17
C GLU A 105 -4.58 -18.45 -7.03
N THR A 106 -4.15 -19.22 -6.04
CA THR A 106 -4.93 -19.49 -4.83
C THR A 106 -4.08 -19.22 -3.62
N VAL A 107 -4.59 -18.41 -2.70
CA VAL A 107 -3.92 -18.12 -1.44
C VAL A 107 -3.91 -19.36 -0.55
N SER A 108 -2.74 -19.72 -0.03
CA SER A 108 -2.58 -20.92 0.79
C SER A 108 -3.47 -20.89 2.04
N THR A 109 -4.02 -22.05 2.40
CA THR A 109 -4.86 -22.21 3.59
C THR A 109 -4.14 -21.83 4.87
N ASP A 110 -2.83 -22.08 4.94
CA ASP A 110 -2.01 -21.77 6.10
C ASP A 110 -1.77 -20.28 6.26
N LEU A 111 -1.58 -19.53 5.15
CA LEU A 111 -1.48 -18.08 5.21
C LEU A 111 -2.80 -17.46 5.65
N LEU A 112 -3.92 -17.91 5.10
CA LEU A 112 -5.23 -17.41 5.52
C LEU A 112 -5.57 -17.83 6.96
N ARG A 113 -5.07 -18.98 7.42
CA ARG A 113 -5.16 -19.42 8.82
C ARG A 113 -4.39 -18.46 9.72
N ASP A 114 -3.12 -18.20 9.43
CA ASP A 114 -2.26 -17.29 10.19
C ASP A 114 -2.82 -15.87 10.22
N ARG A 115 -3.32 -15.35 9.08
CA ARG A 115 -3.66 -13.93 8.96
C ARG A 115 -5.10 -13.56 9.28
N LEU A 116 -6.07 -14.39 8.88
CA LEU A 116 -7.49 -14.04 8.88
C LEU A 116 -8.37 -14.95 9.74
N GLN A 117 -7.97 -16.21 9.97
CA GLN A 117 -8.82 -17.19 10.62
C GLN A 117 -8.94 -16.96 12.14
N THR A 118 -7.86 -16.55 12.78
CA THR A 118 -7.81 -16.20 14.20
C THR A 118 -7.99 -14.69 14.39
N TYR A 119 -8.34 -14.30 15.61
CA TYR A 119 -8.36 -12.91 16.05
C TYR A 119 -6.97 -12.49 16.54
N HIS A 120 -6.43 -11.45 15.92
CA HIS A 120 -5.18 -10.78 16.30
C HIS A 120 -5.51 -9.47 17.03
N PHE A 121 -6.17 -9.58 18.19
CA PHE A 121 -6.68 -8.43 18.95
C PHE A 121 -5.61 -7.39 19.30
N MET A 122 -4.38 -7.84 19.48
CA MET A 122 -3.30 -7.02 20.02
C MET A 122 -2.22 -6.70 18.98
N GLN A 123 -2.48 -6.97 17.69
CA GLN A 123 -1.50 -6.82 16.61
C GLN A 123 -0.88 -5.42 16.55
N SER A 124 -1.67 -4.37 16.74
CA SER A 124 -1.17 -2.98 16.71
C SER A 124 -0.22 -2.64 17.87
N ALA A 125 -0.35 -3.32 19.01
CA ALA A 125 0.37 -2.99 20.25
C ALA A 125 1.52 -3.97 20.56
N ARG A 126 1.46 -5.21 20.03
CA ARG A 126 2.43 -6.27 20.34
C ARG A 126 3.86 -5.93 19.95
N GLN A 127 4.06 -5.10 18.92
CA GLN A 127 5.41 -4.70 18.49
C GLN A 127 6.07 -3.76 19.50
N ARG A 128 5.27 -2.96 20.20
CA ARG A 128 5.77 -1.94 21.13
C ARG A 128 5.92 -2.46 22.55
N TYR A 129 5.06 -3.38 22.98
CA TYR A 129 4.96 -3.80 24.37
C TYR A 129 5.21 -5.31 24.52
N PRO A 130 6.35 -5.74 25.09
CA PRO A 130 6.70 -7.16 25.22
C PRO A 130 5.67 -7.99 26.00
N LEU A 131 5.02 -7.41 27.02
CA LEU A 131 3.97 -8.10 27.77
C LEU A 131 2.73 -8.36 26.91
N VAL A 132 2.33 -7.38 26.09
CA VAL A 132 1.21 -7.52 25.14
C VAL A 132 1.51 -8.62 24.12
N ARG A 133 2.76 -8.73 23.65
CA ARG A 133 3.18 -9.83 22.77
C ARG A 133 2.98 -11.20 23.43
N LYS A 134 3.35 -11.37 24.70
CA LYS A 134 3.12 -12.64 25.42
C LYS A 134 1.64 -12.97 25.56
N LEU A 135 0.80 -11.96 25.84
CA LEU A 135 -0.65 -12.12 25.92
C LEU A 135 -1.28 -12.48 24.56
N ASP A 136 -0.81 -11.85 23.49
CA ASP A 136 -1.24 -12.15 22.11
C ASP A 136 -0.84 -13.58 21.71
N ASP A 137 0.39 -14.00 22.02
CA ASP A 137 0.87 -15.36 21.75
C ASP A 137 0.04 -16.40 22.53
N LEU A 138 -0.32 -16.12 23.80
CA LEU A 138 -1.21 -16.97 24.59
C LEU A 138 -2.62 -17.04 23.99
N SER A 139 -3.18 -15.89 23.59
CA SER A 139 -4.47 -15.80 22.92
C SER A 139 -4.51 -16.64 21.65
N LEU A 140 -3.49 -16.54 20.80
CA LEU A 140 -3.38 -17.32 19.56
C LEU A 140 -3.29 -18.82 19.83
N ARG A 141 -2.54 -19.23 20.87
CA ARG A 141 -2.48 -20.65 21.30
C ARG A 141 -3.84 -21.17 21.75
N LEU A 142 -4.57 -20.39 22.56
CA LEU A 142 -5.91 -20.76 23.01
C LEU A 142 -6.89 -20.86 21.83
N GLN A 143 -6.85 -19.91 20.90
CA GLN A 143 -7.68 -19.95 19.70
C GLN A 143 -7.37 -21.16 18.80
N SER A 144 -6.10 -21.54 18.69
CA SER A 144 -5.68 -22.75 17.98
C SER A 144 -6.23 -24.02 18.65
N LEU A 145 -6.13 -24.12 19.98
CA LEU A 145 -6.68 -25.23 20.76
C LEU A 145 -8.21 -25.34 20.60
N LEU A 146 -8.91 -24.20 20.60
CA LEU A 146 -10.36 -24.11 20.42
C LEU A 146 -10.80 -24.21 18.94
N GLN A 147 -9.85 -24.41 18.02
CA GLN A 147 -10.11 -24.51 16.57
C GLN A 147 -10.93 -23.33 16.02
N VAL A 148 -10.68 -22.11 16.52
CA VAL A 148 -11.38 -20.91 16.06
C VAL A 148 -11.22 -20.77 14.55
N ASN A 149 -12.35 -20.62 13.85
CA ASN A 149 -12.37 -20.41 12.41
C ASN A 149 -13.40 -19.37 12.02
N ARG A 150 -12.98 -18.11 11.96
CA ARG A 150 -13.80 -16.96 11.54
C ARG A 150 -14.26 -17.02 10.09
N ARG A 151 -13.69 -17.92 9.28
CA ARG A 151 -13.95 -18.05 7.84
C ARG A 151 -14.79 -19.27 7.47
N LYS A 152 -15.22 -20.08 8.44
CA LYS A 152 -15.84 -21.41 8.20
C LYS A 152 -17.04 -21.39 7.24
N CYS A 153 -17.77 -20.29 7.16
CA CYS A 153 -18.94 -20.13 6.28
C CYS A 153 -18.78 -18.96 5.28
N CYS A 154 -17.55 -18.59 4.95
CA CYS A 154 -17.28 -17.47 4.05
C CYS A 154 -17.25 -17.92 2.59
N THR A 155 -18.00 -17.23 1.72
CA THR A 155 -17.98 -17.43 0.26
C THR A 155 -16.97 -16.53 -0.45
N VAL A 156 -16.37 -15.59 0.27
CA VAL A 156 -15.39 -14.63 -0.28
C VAL A 156 -14.12 -15.36 -0.70
N ARG A 157 -13.67 -15.10 -1.92
CA ARG A 157 -12.39 -15.57 -2.43
C ARG A 157 -11.29 -14.62 -2.00
N PHE A 158 -10.51 -15.00 -0.99
CA PHE A 158 -9.40 -14.19 -0.52
C PHE A 158 -8.24 -14.22 -1.49
N GLN A 159 -7.64 -13.06 -1.72
CA GLN A 159 -6.50 -12.91 -2.61
C GLN A 159 -5.39 -12.11 -1.91
N LYS A 160 -4.13 -12.44 -2.21
CA LYS A 160 -2.93 -11.81 -1.63
C LYS A 160 -2.13 -11.09 -2.70
N GLY A 161 -1.56 -9.95 -2.34
CA GLY A 161 -0.70 -9.13 -3.18
C GLY A 161 0.25 -8.24 -2.38
N SER A 162 0.84 -7.30 -3.11
CA SER A 162 1.49 -6.12 -2.56
C SER A 162 0.49 -5.15 -1.94
N GLN A 163 0.88 -4.42 -0.89
CA GLN A 163 0.06 -3.30 -0.36
C GLN A 163 -0.18 -2.20 -1.41
N TRP A 164 0.77 -2.00 -2.32
CA TRP A 164 0.78 -0.88 -3.28
C TRP A 164 -0.13 -1.16 -4.47
N PHE A 165 -0.81 -0.12 -4.95
CA PHE A 165 -1.71 -0.23 -6.10
C PHE A 165 -1.84 1.08 -6.87
N SER A 166 -2.31 0.97 -8.11
CA SER A 166 -2.91 2.08 -8.85
C SER A 166 -4.24 1.64 -9.40
N ILE A 167 -5.31 2.26 -8.90
CA ILE A 167 -6.68 1.84 -9.21
C ILE A 167 -7.49 2.98 -9.79
N THR A 168 -8.51 2.64 -10.56
CA THR A 168 -9.41 3.62 -11.19
C THR A 168 -10.36 4.25 -10.18
N GLN A 169 -10.99 5.38 -10.54
CA GLN A 169 -12.13 5.96 -9.79
C GLN A 169 -13.17 4.90 -9.43
N ALA A 170 -13.65 4.18 -10.44
CA ALA A 170 -14.77 3.28 -10.30
C ALA A 170 -14.44 2.12 -9.34
N PHE A 171 -13.20 1.62 -9.38
CA PHE A 171 -12.80 0.59 -8.43
C PHE A 171 -12.51 1.16 -7.03
N ALA A 172 -12.02 2.39 -6.90
CA ALA A 172 -11.89 3.06 -5.60
C ALA A 172 -13.26 3.27 -4.92
N GLU A 173 -14.25 3.75 -5.65
CA GLU A 173 -15.63 3.89 -5.18
C GLU A 173 -16.26 2.55 -4.82
N TYR A 174 -16.05 1.51 -5.65
CA TYR A 174 -16.46 0.14 -5.32
C TYR A 174 -15.82 -0.32 -3.99
N CYS A 175 -14.52 -0.07 -3.80
CA CYS A 175 -13.84 -0.42 -2.58
C CYS A 175 -14.48 0.23 -1.35
N LEU A 176 -14.86 1.49 -1.44
CA LEU A 176 -15.53 2.22 -0.35
C LEU A 176 -16.95 1.70 -0.10
N ALA A 177 -17.73 1.49 -1.15
CA ALA A 177 -19.10 0.98 -1.05
C ALA A 177 -19.17 -0.41 -0.39
N HIS A 178 -18.19 -1.27 -0.68
CA HIS A 178 -18.12 -2.63 -0.12
C HIS A 178 -17.20 -2.74 1.10
N ALA A 179 -16.55 -1.66 1.54
CA ALA A 179 -15.60 -1.72 2.65
C ALA A 179 -16.24 -2.31 3.91
N ALA A 180 -17.40 -1.81 4.32
CA ALA A 180 -18.09 -2.26 5.54
C ALA A 180 -18.39 -3.77 5.52
N GLU A 181 -18.81 -4.30 4.37
CA GLU A 181 -19.10 -5.72 4.18
C GLU A 181 -17.85 -6.59 4.35
N TYR A 182 -16.73 -6.19 3.75
CA TYR A 182 -15.48 -6.96 3.77
C TYR A 182 -14.70 -6.78 5.07
N ARG A 183 -14.80 -5.61 5.72
CA ARG A 183 -14.06 -5.30 6.97
C ARG A 183 -14.32 -6.32 8.07
N ARG A 184 -15.47 -6.99 8.12
CA ARG A 184 -15.73 -8.08 9.11
C ARG A 184 -14.71 -9.22 9.06
N TYR A 185 -14.15 -9.50 7.87
CA TYR A 185 -13.15 -10.55 7.66
C TYR A 185 -11.73 -10.10 8.02
N PHE A 186 -11.46 -8.80 7.90
CA PHE A 186 -10.15 -8.21 8.13
C PHE A 186 -10.02 -7.53 9.50
N ARG A 187 -11.12 -7.38 10.25
CA ARG A 187 -11.07 -6.87 11.61
C ARG A 187 -10.26 -7.79 12.51
N PHE A 188 -9.38 -7.26 13.36
CA PHE A 188 -8.48 -8.09 14.18
C PHE A 188 -7.72 -9.13 13.35
N SER A 189 -7.21 -8.75 12.18
CA SER A 189 -6.36 -9.61 11.35
C SER A 189 -4.92 -9.11 11.35
N LYS A 190 -4.02 -9.93 10.80
CA LYS A 190 -2.61 -9.61 10.62
C LYS A 190 -2.30 -9.42 9.13
N CYS A 191 -1.58 -8.35 8.80
CA CYS A 191 -1.16 -7.99 7.44
C CYS A 191 -2.34 -8.02 6.45
N SER A 192 -3.44 -7.36 6.81
CA SER A 192 -4.65 -7.27 5.97
C SER A 192 -4.49 -6.30 4.81
N ASP A 193 -3.58 -5.35 4.91
CA ASP A 193 -3.18 -4.44 3.84
C ASP A 193 -2.69 -5.16 2.58
N GLU A 194 -2.09 -6.34 2.71
CA GLU A 194 -1.66 -7.23 1.60
C GLU A 194 -2.78 -8.14 1.06
N LEU A 195 -4.00 -8.06 1.60
CA LEU A 195 -5.11 -8.94 1.24
C LEU A 195 -6.39 -8.18 0.88
N PHE A 196 -6.61 -7.00 1.46
CA PHE A 196 -7.90 -6.32 1.43
C PHE A 196 -8.30 -5.92 0.01
N ILE A 197 -7.53 -5.04 -0.64
CA ILE A 197 -7.83 -4.55 -1.99
C ILE A 197 -7.84 -5.69 -3.01
N GLN A 198 -6.94 -6.65 -2.88
CA GLN A 198 -6.89 -7.84 -3.74
C GLN A 198 -8.16 -8.67 -3.61
N THR A 199 -8.65 -8.86 -2.38
CA THR A 199 -9.87 -9.61 -2.12
C THR A 199 -11.09 -8.87 -2.69
N LEU A 200 -11.17 -7.54 -2.55
CA LEU A 200 -12.24 -6.78 -3.20
C LEU A 200 -12.17 -6.90 -4.72
N LEU A 201 -10.97 -6.80 -5.32
CA LEU A 201 -10.79 -6.95 -6.77
C LEU A 201 -11.25 -8.34 -7.23
N GLN A 202 -10.76 -9.40 -6.57
CA GLN A 202 -11.06 -10.81 -6.86
C GLN A 202 -12.56 -11.15 -6.85
N ASN A 203 -13.36 -10.40 -6.08
CA ASN A 203 -14.80 -10.63 -5.93
C ASN A 203 -15.64 -9.51 -6.57
N SER A 204 -15.08 -8.78 -7.53
CA SER A 204 -15.78 -7.70 -8.24
C SER A 204 -15.69 -7.85 -9.76
N PRO A 205 -16.56 -7.15 -10.53
CA PRO A 205 -16.44 -7.11 -11.99
C PRO A 205 -15.10 -6.53 -12.47
N PHE A 206 -14.44 -5.70 -11.66
CA PHE A 206 -13.15 -5.08 -11.99
C PHE A 206 -12.00 -6.08 -12.12
N LEU A 207 -12.17 -7.33 -11.67
CA LEU A 207 -11.19 -8.39 -11.93
C LEU A 207 -10.90 -8.54 -13.43
N ALA A 208 -11.92 -8.32 -14.28
CA ALA A 208 -11.78 -8.32 -15.72
C ALA A 208 -10.81 -7.23 -16.22
N ASN A 209 -10.58 -6.17 -15.45
CA ASN A 209 -9.69 -5.07 -15.78
C ASN A 209 -8.33 -5.14 -15.08
N ARG A 210 -8.04 -6.21 -14.32
CA ARG A 210 -6.73 -6.39 -13.70
C ARG A 210 -5.63 -6.32 -14.78
N PHE A 211 -4.69 -5.40 -14.60
CA PHE A 211 -3.63 -5.08 -15.56
C PHE A 211 -2.79 -6.32 -15.92
N SER A 212 -2.20 -6.94 -14.90
CA SER A 212 -1.44 -8.18 -15.08
C SER A 212 -2.36 -9.38 -14.94
N ARG A 213 -2.27 -10.33 -15.89
CA ARG A 213 -2.97 -11.62 -15.80
C ARG A 213 -2.14 -12.67 -15.09
N GLU A 214 -0.82 -12.48 -15.06
CA GLU A 214 0.11 -13.39 -14.41
C GLU A 214 0.06 -13.24 -12.89
N TYR A 215 0.60 -14.23 -12.20
CA TYR A 215 0.77 -14.20 -10.75
C TYR A 215 2.23 -13.93 -10.42
N ASP A 216 2.47 -13.17 -9.36
CA ASP A 216 3.80 -12.74 -8.94
C ASP A 216 4.56 -11.90 -9.99
N ASP A 217 3.83 -11.15 -10.79
CA ASP A 217 4.40 -10.22 -11.78
C ASP A 217 4.85 -8.91 -11.11
N GLU A 218 6.13 -8.59 -11.24
CA GLU A 218 6.75 -7.37 -10.73
C GLU A 218 6.15 -6.08 -11.35
N HIS A 219 5.59 -6.16 -12.56
CA HIS A 219 4.96 -5.04 -13.27
C HIS A 219 3.52 -4.81 -12.84
N ALA A 220 2.90 -5.74 -12.10
CA ALA A 220 1.48 -5.68 -11.75
C ALA A 220 1.08 -4.41 -10.99
N THR A 221 2.05 -3.75 -10.36
CA THR A 221 1.85 -2.43 -9.74
C THR A 221 2.68 -1.33 -10.39
N MET A 222 3.61 -1.60 -11.31
CA MET A 222 4.57 -0.62 -11.82
C MET A 222 5.46 0.02 -10.72
N ARG A 223 5.76 -0.74 -9.66
CA ARG A 223 6.70 -0.36 -8.60
C ARG A 223 7.87 -1.32 -8.54
N PHE A 224 9.08 -0.78 -8.65
CA PHE A 224 10.30 -1.55 -8.46
C PHE A 224 10.54 -1.77 -6.96
N ILE A 225 10.46 -3.02 -6.51
CA ILE A 225 10.65 -3.40 -5.10
C ILE A 225 11.60 -4.60 -5.03
N ASP A 226 12.79 -4.38 -4.47
CA ASP A 226 13.79 -5.44 -4.33
C ASP A 226 13.56 -6.25 -3.05
N TRP A 227 12.87 -7.37 -3.19
CA TRP A 227 12.66 -8.33 -2.10
C TRP A 227 13.83 -9.30 -1.93
N ASP A 228 14.59 -9.58 -2.98
CA ASP A 228 15.67 -10.58 -2.99
C ASP A 228 16.81 -10.21 -2.05
N ARG A 229 17.21 -8.93 -2.05
CA ARG A 229 18.26 -8.41 -1.16
C ARG A 229 17.71 -7.88 0.17
N GLY A 230 16.39 -7.98 0.36
CA GLY A 230 15.70 -7.53 1.56
C GLY A 230 15.87 -8.48 2.74
N THR A 231 15.01 -8.30 3.74
CA THR A 231 14.78 -9.28 4.80
C THR A 231 13.48 -10.05 4.52
N SER A 232 13.21 -11.08 5.32
CA SER A 232 11.95 -11.84 5.23
C SER A 232 10.67 -11.03 5.45
N SER A 233 10.79 -9.78 5.94
CA SER A 233 9.66 -8.92 6.28
C SER A 233 9.74 -7.50 5.70
N SER A 234 10.82 -7.16 4.98
CA SER A 234 11.00 -5.80 4.46
C SER A 234 11.92 -5.80 3.23
N PRO A 235 11.59 -5.07 2.16
CA PRO A 235 12.45 -5.04 0.98
C PRO A 235 13.76 -4.30 1.25
N TYR A 236 14.73 -4.45 0.35
CA TYR A 236 16.04 -3.80 0.44
C TYR A 236 15.93 -2.26 0.40
N VAL A 237 16.76 -1.57 1.20
CA VAL A 237 16.93 -0.10 1.10
C VAL A 237 17.95 0.17 0.01
N PHE A 238 17.54 0.79 -1.09
CA PHE A 238 18.43 1.11 -2.19
C PHE A 238 19.56 2.06 -1.79
N ARG A 239 20.71 1.91 -2.44
CA ARG A 239 21.92 2.70 -2.28
C ARG A 239 22.35 3.31 -3.61
N SER A 240 23.33 4.19 -3.57
CA SER A 240 23.83 4.92 -4.75
C SER A 240 24.37 4.00 -5.86
N GLU A 241 24.84 2.80 -5.51
CA GLU A 241 25.25 1.75 -6.44
C GLU A 241 24.10 1.13 -7.24
N ASP A 242 22.86 1.23 -6.76
CA ASP A 242 21.67 0.68 -7.44
C ASP A 242 21.08 1.62 -8.49
N TYR A 243 21.62 2.84 -8.64
CA TYR A 243 21.02 3.89 -9.46
C TYR A 243 20.69 3.43 -10.89
N ASP A 244 21.65 2.80 -11.57
CA ASP A 244 21.45 2.35 -12.96
C ASP A 244 20.40 1.24 -13.04
N ARG A 245 20.43 0.30 -12.08
CA ARG A 245 19.44 -0.78 -12.00
C ARG A 245 18.02 -0.22 -11.79
N ILE A 246 17.87 0.79 -10.93
CA ILE A 246 16.59 1.44 -10.67
C ILE A 246 16.06 2.11 -11.94
N LEU A 247 16.89 2.89 -12.65
CA LEU A 247 16.45 3.59 -13.86
C LEU A 247 16.17 2.64 -15.03
N GLN A 248 16.85 1.50 -15.10
CA GLN A 248 16.64 0.48 -16.13
C GLN A 248 15.44 -0.43 -15.82
N SER A 249 14.84 -0.36 -14.63
CA SER A 249 13.71 -1.22 -14.23
C SER A 249 12.45 -1.06 -15.08
N GLY A 250 12.31 0.06 -15.81
CA GLY A 250 11.08 0.36 -16.57
C GLY A 250 9.86 0.72 -15.72
N MET A 251 9.99 0.74 -14.39
CA MET A 251 8.91 1.03 -13.46
C MET A 251 8.63 2.53 -13.31
N LEU A 252 7.46 2.88 -12.76
CA LEU A 252 7.06 4.27 -12.54
C LEU A 252 7.48 4.79 -11.16
N PHE A 253 7.52 3.91 -10.16
CA PHE A 253 7.98 4.21 -8.81
C PHE A 253 8.95 3.14 -8.31
N ALA A 254 9.67 3.44 -7.23
CA ALA A 254 10.51 2.46 -6.53
C ALA A 254 10.38 2.54 -5.01
N ARG A 255 10.62 1.39 -4.37
CA ARG A 255 10.70 1.20 -2.92
C ARG A 255 11.88 0.28 -2.54
N LYS A 256 12.62 0.52 -1.45
CA LYS A 256 12.48 1.59 -0.46
C LYS A 256 13.71 2.49 -0.41
N PHE A 257 13.49 3.77 -0.15
CA PHE A 257 14.53 4.76 0.09
C PHE A 257 14.49 5.24 1.54
N ASP A 258 15.66 5.44 2.14
CA ASP A 258 15.80 6.00 3.50
C ASP A 258 17.01 6.94 3.51
N GLU A 259 16.76 8.23 3.76
CA GLU A 259 17.80 9.27 3.78
C GLU A 259 18.90 9.01 4.82
N ARG A 260 18.57 8.25 5.88
CA ARG A 260 19.53 7.87 6.93
C ARG A 260 20.46 6.75 6.49
N VAL A 261 20.11 6.02 5.43
CA VAL A 261 20.90 4.93 4.87
C VAL A 261 21.73 5.43 3.70
N ASP A 262 21.09 6.17 2.78
CA ASP A 262 21.75 6.80 1.64
C ASP A 262 20.88 7.96 1.10
N ALA A 263 21.27 9.20 1.41
CA ALA A 263 20.60 10.39 0.89
C ALA A 263 21.06 10.77 -0.53
N GLU A 264 22.22 10.26 -0.99
CA GLU A 264 22.76 10.56 -2.32
C GLU A 264 21.90 9.90 -3.40
N ILE A 265 21.49 8.64 -3.22
CA ILE A 265 20.59 7.97 -4.17
C ILE A 265 19.26 8.74 -4.34
N ILE A 266 18.69 9.26 -3.25
CA ILE A 266 17.47 10.07 -3.29
C ILE A 266 17.68 11.34 -4.11
N ARG A 267 18.80 12.05 -3.90
CA ARG A 267 19.16 13.26 -4.66
C ARG A 267 19.35 12.95 -6.14
N ARG A 268 20.06 11.87 -6.48
CA ARG A 268 20.30 11.46 -7.88
C ARG A 268 19.00 11.11 -8.60
N ILE A 269 18.10 10.35 -7.96
CA ILE A 269 16.78 10.04 -8.53
C ILE A 269 15.95 11.30 -8.71
N ALA A 270 15.89 12.17 -7.70
CA ALA A 270 15.16 13.45 -7.79
C ALA A 270 15.66 14.32 -8.96
N GLN A 271 16.98 14.46 -9.13
CA GLN A 271 17.56 15.19 -10.25
C GLN A 271 17.23 14.54 -11.60
N SER A 272 17.29 13.22 -11.71
CA SER A 272 16.94 12.51 -12.94
C SER A 272 15.48 12.69 -13.33
N VAL A 273 14.57 12.80 -12.37
CA VAL A 273 13.14 13.00 -12.62
C VAL A 273 12.86 14.45 -13.00
N SER A 274 13.52 15.42 -12.36
CA SER A 274 13.32 16.86 -12.62
C SER A 274 13.96 17.37 -13.91
N ASN A 275 14.95 16.66 -14.46
CA ASN A 275 15.64 17.02 -15.71
C ASN A 275 14.99 16.43 -16.98
N ARG A 276 13.87 15.71 -16.84
CA ARG A 276 13.11 15.12 -17.95
C ARG A 276 11.84 15.91 -18.19
#